data_AF-A0AA45BTW6-F1
#
_entry.id   AF-A0AA45BTW6-F1
#
_cell.length_a   1.000
_cell.length_b   1.000
_cell.length_c   1.000
_cell.angle_alpha   90.00
_cell.angle_beta   90.00
_cell.angle_gamma   90.00
#
_symmetry.space_group_name_H-M   'P 1'
#
loop_
_entity.id
_entity.type
_entity.pdbx_description
1 polymer ?
#
loop_
_entity_poly.entity_id
_entity_poly.type
_entity_poly.pdbx_seq_one_letter_code
_entity_poly.pdbx_strand_id
1 'polypeptide(L)'
;MDAFDDERLNWLLERWNAKPHFVAKQALLEEAIQAFKQRRPVAVIKILLTEIEGILRDAYRAKNEGQNAKVKTLLEFAGEAGERSAGAPDTLLFAHAFLEYMHEYTFANFDPMEQSGEAGSRHAVGHGAATQESYTMTRALQAILTLDQLAFYT
;
A
#
# COMPACT_ATOMS: atom_id res chain seq x y z
N MET A 1 4.57 5.31 17.87
CA MET A 1 4.81 6.22 16.74
C MET A 1 6.22 6.75 16.73
N ASP A 2 6.83 6.93 17.90
CA ASP A 2 8.17 7.51 18.07
C ASP A 2 9.30 6.78 17.32
N ALA A 3 9.10 5.49 16.99
CA ALA A 3 10.05 4.71 16.18
C ALA A 3 9.95 4.96 14.65
N PHE A 4 8.98 5.75 14.18
CA PHE A 4 8.85 6.21 12.79
C PHE A 4 9.13 7.71 12.74
N ASP A 5 10.36 8.05 13.12
CA ASP A 5 10.92 9.39 13.05
C ASP A 5 11.30 9.77 11.62
N ASP A 6 11.81 10.99 11.46
CA ASP A 6 12.18 11.55 10.17
C ASP A 6 13.26 10.74 9.46
N GLU A 7 14.23 10.20 10.21
CA GLU A 7 15.32 9.38 9.67
C GLU A 7 14.75 8.09 9.07
N ARG A 8 13.92 7.36 9.84
CA ARG A 8 13.29 6.14 9.35
C ARG A 8 12.40 6.40 8.14
N LEU A 9 11.58 7.45 8.17
CA LEU A 9 10.68 7.78 7.06
C LEU A 9 11.45 8.16 5.78
N ASN A 10 12.56 8.89 5.91
CA ASN A 10 13.42 9.21 4.77
C ASN A 10 14.08 7.95 4.20
N TRP A 11 14.52 7.04 5.06
CA TRP A 11 15.08 5.76 4.62
C TRP A 11 14.06 4.91 3.83
N LEU A 12 12.77 4.92 4.21
CA LEU A 12 11.72 4.26 3.43
C LEU A 12 11.60 4.87 2.03
N LEU A 13 11.58 6.20 1.92
CA LEU A 13 11.52 6.90 0.63
C LEU A 13 12.71 6.56 -0.26
N GLU A 14 13.93 6.56 0.29
CA GLU A 14 15.13 6.18 -0.46
C GLU A 14 15.02 4.76 -1.02
N ARG A 15 14.56 3.82 -0.19
CA ARG A 15 14.35 2.43 -0.60
C ARG A 15 13.27 2.29 -1.69
N TRP A 16 12.20 3.06 -1.60
CA TRP A 16 11.15 3.10 -2.61
C TRP A 16 11.68 3.68 -3.93
N ASN A 17 12.41 4.80 -3.87
CA ASN A 17 12.97 5.46 -5.05
C ASN A 17 14.03 4.64 -5.79
N ALA A 18 14.63 3.64 -5.13
CA ALA A 18 15.52 2.69 -5.78
C ALA A 18 14.79 1.72 -6.75
N LYS A 19 13.44 1.71 -6.76
CA LYS A 19 12.63 0.79 -7.57
C LYS A 19 11.99 1.52 -8.77
N PRO A 20 12.21 1.06 -10.02
CA PRO A 20 11.69 1.74 -11.21
C PRO A 20 10.18 1.98 -11.21
N HIS A 21 9.37 1.03 -10.72
CA HIS A 21 7.91 1.13 -10.64
C HIS A 21 7.40 2.07 -9.53
N PHE A 22 8.26 2.53 -8.64
CA PHE A 22 7.94 3.54 -7.62
C PHE A 22 8.31 4.96 -8.08
N VAL A 23 9.35 5.12 -8.90
CA VAL A 23 9.84 6.43 -9.37
C VAL A 23 8.74 7.24 -10.06
N ALA A 24 7.87 6.59 -10.83
CA ALA A 24 6.74 7.26 -11.49
C ALA A 24 5.77 7.94 -10.50
N LYS A 25 5.78 7.52 -9.24
CA LYS A 25 4.92 8.00 -8.15
C LYS A 25 5.68 8.80 -7.09
N GLN A 26 6.98 9.02 -7.26
CA GLN A 26 7.87 9.59 -6.26
C GLN A 26 7.30 10.86 -5.61
N ALA A 27 6.88 11.84 -6.40
CA ALA A 27 6.34 13.10 -5.89
C ALA A 27 5.11 12.89 -4.97
N LEU A 28 4.23 11.94 -5.31
CA LEU A 28 3.07 11.61 -4.48
C LEU A 28 3.50 10.92 -3.17
N LEU A 29 4.48 10.01 -3.26
CA LEU A 29 4.99 9.29 -2.09
C LEU A 29 5.72 10.24 -1.12
N GLU A 30 6.47 11.21 -1.65
CA GLU A 30 7.09 12.28 -0.87
C GLU A 30 6.03 13.13 -0.15
N GLU A 31 4.96 13.54 -0.85
CA GLU A 31 3.84 14.27 -0.25
C GLU A 31 3.15 13.46 0.87
N ALA A 32 2.95 12.16 0.68
CA ALA A 32 2.39 11.29 1.70
C ALA A 32 3.29 11.22 2.96
N ILE A 33 4.60 11.10 2.79
CA ILE A 33 5.52 11.06 3.92
C ILE A 33 5.60 12.41 4.63
N GLN A 34 5.62 13.52 3.90
CA GLN A 34 5.56 14.86 4.50
C GLN A 34 4.25 15.09 5.26
N ALA A 35 3.13 14.63 4.71
CA ALA A 35 1.85 14.65 5.41
C ALA A 35 1.88 13.83 6.70
N PHE A 36 2.53 12.67 6.71
CA PHE A 36 2.67 11.84 7.91
C PHE A 36 3.48 12.55 9.00
N LYS A 37 4.62 13.15 8.65
CA LYS A 37 5.45 13.96 9.56
C LYS A 37 4.67 15.10 10.19
N GLN A 38 3.78 15.72 9.42
CA GLN A 38 2.91 16.81 9.87
C GLN A 38 1.62 16.33 10.54
N ARG A 39 1.48 15.03 10.81
CA ARG A 39 0.31 14.41 11.44
C ARG A 39 -1.00 14.66 10.70
N ARG A 40 -0.97 14.60 9.36
CA ARG A 40 -2.13 14.77 8.45
C ARG A 40 -2.60 13.43 7.88
N PRO A 41 -3.26 12.56 8.68
CA PRO A 41 -3.54 11.17 8.30
C PRO A 41 -4.44 11.04 7.07
N VAL A 42 -5.37 11.98 6.87
CA VAL A 42 -6.26 12.00 5.70
C VAL A 42 -5.46 12.04 4.40
N ALA A 43 -4.48 12.94 4.31
CA ALA A 43 -3.65 13.08 3.11
C ALA A 43 -2.80 11.84 2.87
N VAL A 44 -2.16 11.29 3.92
CA VAL A 44 -1.37 10.05 3.82
C VAL A 44 -2.22 8.91 3.25
N ILE A 45 -3.37 8.65 3.85
CA ILE A 45 -4.24 7.53 3.47
C ILE A 45 -4.79 7.72 2.06
N LYS A 46 -5.26 8.93 1.74
CA LYS A 46 -5.83 9.24 0.41
C LYS A 46 -4.81 9.10 -0.70
N ILE A 47 -3.55 9.46 -0.46
CA ILE A 47 -2.48 9.29 -1.45
C ILE A 47 -2.07 7.81 -1.52
N LEU A 48 -1.67 7.20 -0.41
CA LEU A 48 -1.04 5.87 -0.47
C LEU A 48 -2.01 4.77 -0.92
N LEU A 49 -3.25 4.75 -0.42
CA LEU A 49 -4.18 3.67 -0.79
C LEU A 49 -4.57 3.71 -2.27
N THR A 50 -4.59 4.88 -2.90
CA THR A 50 -4.86 4.98 -4.35
C THR A 50 -3.61 4.63 -5.17
N GLU A 51 -2.43 5.01 -4.71
CA GLU A 51 -1.19 4.74 -5.45
C GLU A 51 -0.73 3.27 -5.36
N ILE A 52 -1.05 2.53 -4.29
CA ILE A 52 -0.69 1.10 -4.17
C ILE A 52 -1.15 0.29 -5.40
N GLU A 53 -2.39 0.49 -5.87
CA GLU A 53 -2.91 -0.23 -7.04
C GLU A 53 -2.14 0.16 -8.32
N GLY A 54 -1.78 1.44 -8.46
CA GLY A 54 -0.99 1.94 -9.58
C GLY A 54 0.41 1.33 -9.61
N ILE A 55 1.09 1.32 -8.46
CA ILE A 55 2.43 0.76 -8.30
C ILE A 55 2.44 -0.74 -8.60
N LEU A 56 1.45 -1.49 -8.10
CA LEU A 56 1.30 -2.91 -8.42
C LEU A 56 1.08 -3.14 -9.92
N ARG A 57 0.28 -2.30 -10.57
CA ARG A 57 0.05 -2.38 -12.02
C ARG A 57 1.33 -2.11 -12.81
N ASP A 58 2.12 -1.12 -12.40
CA ASP A 58 3.38 -0.80 -13.07
C ASP A 58 4.42 -1.92 -12.87
N ALA A 59 4.52 -2.49 -11.66
CA ALA A 59 5.34 -3.66 -11.38
C ALA A 59 4.93 -4.87 -12.21
N TYR A 60 3.63 -5.15 -12.31
CA TYR A 60 3.08 -6.25 -13.10
C TYR A 60 3.40 -6.07 -14.59
N ARG A 61 3.17 -4.88 -15.14
CA ARG A 61 3.47 -4.55 -16.54
C ARG A 61 4.94 -4.76 -16.87
N ALA A 62 5.84 -4.36 -15.98
CA ALA A 62 7.29 -4.53 -16.16
C ALA A 62 7.70 -6.00 -16.25
N LYS A 63 6.95 -6.92 -15.62
CA LYS A 63 7.22 -8.37 -15.64
C LYS A 63 6.43 -9.14 -16.70
N ASN A 64 5.37 -8.54 -17.27
CA ASN A 64 4.44 -9.20 -18.18
C ASN A 64 4.28 -8.44 -19.49
N GLU A 65 5.37 -7.94 -20.07
CA GLU A 65 5.40 -7.34 -21.41
C GLU A 65 4.38 -6.21 -21.63
N GLY A 66 4.11 -5.41 -20.59
CA GLY A 66 3.16 -4.29 -20.65
C GLY A 66 1.68 -4.68 -20.52
N GLN A 67 1.36 -5.95 -20.25
CA GLN A 67 -0.03 -6.39 -20.06
C GLN A 67 -0.66 -5.78 -18.79
N ASN A 68 -1.97 -5.59 -18.86
CA ASN A 68 -2.79 -5.16 -17.72
C ASN A 68 -3.41 -6.34 -17.00
N ALA A 69 -3.67 -6.14 -15.71
CA ALA A 69 -4.33 -7.12 -14.87
C ALA A 69 -5.39 -6.46 -13.97
N LYS A 70 -6.39 -7.25 -13.58
CA LYS A 70 -7.39 -6.86 -12.58
C LYS A 70 -6.76 -6.91 -11.18
N VAL A 71 -7.34 -6.20 -10.22
CA VAL A 71 -6.83 -6.12 -8.83
C VAL A 71 -6.55 -7.50 -8.25
N LYS A 72 -7.45 -8.48 -8.38
CA LYS A 72 -7.23 -9.85 -7.89
C LYS A 72 -5.90 -10.44 -8.39
N THR A 73 -5.64 -10.36 -9.69
CA THR A 73 -4.40 -10.85 -10.31
C THR A 73 -3.18 -10.04 -9.88
N LEU A 74 -3.33 -8.73 -9.63
CA LEU A 74 -2.24 -7.90 -9.10
C LEU A 74 -1.86 -8.32 -7.66
N LEU A 75 -2.85 -8.70 -6.84
CA LEU A 75 -2.62 -9.19 -5.48
C LEU A 75 -1.94 -10.57 -5.50
N GLU A 76 -2.42 -11.49 -6.34
CA GLU A 76 -1.78 -12.80 -6.56
C GLU A 76 -0.31 -12.62 -6.99
N PHE A 77 -0.04 -11.74 -7.97
CA PHE A 77 1.31 -11.39 -8.40
C PHE A 77 2.19 -10.87 -7.25
N ALA A 78 1.66 -9.98 -6.41
CA ALA A 78 2.38 -9.46 -5.25
C ALA A 78 2.68 -10.55 -4.21
N GLY A 79 1.74 -11.47 -3.99
CA GLY A 79 1.89 -12.64 -3.12
C GLY A 79 3.00 -13.57 -3.60
N GLU A 80 2.98 -13.95 -4.87
CA GLU A 80 4.03 -14.78 -5.49
C GLU A 80 5.40 -14.10 -5.45
N ALA A 81 5.44 -12.78 -5.64
CA ALA A 81 6.67 -12.00 -5.51
C ALA A 81 7.19 -12.02 -4.05
N GLY A 82 6.29 -11.91 -3.08
CA GLY A 82 6.62 -12.00 -1.65
C GLY A 82 7.14 -13.37 -1.24
N GLU A 83 6.48 -14.46 -1.64
CA GLU A 83 6.93 -15.82 -1.35
C GLU A 83 8.30 -16.12 -1.94
N ARG A 84 8.54 -15.70 -3.19
CA ARG A 84 9.86 -15.82 -3.83
C ARG A 84 10.93 -15.02 -3.10
N SER A 85 10.61 -13.80 -2.69
CA SER A 85 11.55 -12.93 -1.94
C SER A 85 11.85 -13.49 -0.55
N ALA A 86 10.89 -14.19 0.04
CA ALA A 86 11.04 -14.85 1.32
C ALA A 86 11.78 -16.19 1.26
N GLY A 87 11.80 -16.84 0.10
CA GLY A 87 12.46 -18.14 -0.13
C GLY A 87 11.63 -19.35 0.32
N ALA A 88 10.58 -19.15 1.12
CA ALA A 88 9.59 -20.16 1.51
C ALA A 88 8.28 -19.46 1.98
N PRO A 89 7.13 -20.15 1.95
CA PRO A 89 5.85 -19.59 2.42
C PRO A 89 5.82 -19.36 3.95
N ASP A 90 6.45 -20.25 4.73
CA ASP A 90 6.45 -20.20 6.21
C ASP A 90 7.66 -19.46 6.79
N THR A 91 7.82 -18.20 6.40
CA THR A 91 8.93 -17.35 6.88
C THR A 91 8.43 -16.24 7.79
N LEU A 92 9.36 -15.64 8.55
CA LEU A 92 9.09 -14.45 9.38
C LEU A 92 8.76 -13.19 8.56
N LEU A 93 8.73 -13.29 7.22
CA LEU A 93 8.26 -12.22 6.34
C LEU A 93 6.74 -12.27 6.12
N PHE A 94 6.08 -13.36 6.54
CA PHE A 94 4.62 -13.50 6.55
C PHE A 94 3.96 -13.16 5.21
N ALA A 95 4.56 -13.59 4.10
CA ALA A 95 4.07 -13.27 2.75
C ALA A 95 2.61 -13.68 2.52
N HIS A 96 2.23 -14.86 3.02
CA HIS A 96 0.85 -15.35 2.93
C HIS A 96 -0.12 -14.50 3.75
N ALA A 97 0.16 -14.30 5.04
CA ALA A 97 -0.70 -13.49 5.92
C ALA A 97 -0.82 -12.03 5.45
N PHE A 98 0.24 -11.48 4.84
CA PHE A 98 0.18 -10.15 4.24
C PHE A 98 -0.73 -10.11 3.00
N LEU A 99 -0.71 -11.16 2.17
CA LEU A 99 -1.63 -11.27 1.04
C LEU A 99 -3.09 -11.37 1.51
N GLU A 100 -3.37 -12.19 2.53
CA GLU A 100 -4.68 -12.27 3.17
C GLU A 100 -5.11 -10.90 3.70
N TYR A 101 -4.23 -10.20 4.42
CA TYR A 101 -4.50 -8.84 4.89
C TYR A 101 -4.87 -7.88 3.74
N MET A 102 -4.17 -7.94 2.61
CA MET A 102 -4.50 -7.11 1.46
C MET A 102 -5.87 -7.44 0.87
N HIS A 103 -6.25 -8.73 0.82
CA HIS A 103 -7.56 -9.15 0.32
C HIS A 103 -8.71 -8.79 1.25
N GLU A 104 -8.53 -9.02 2.55
CA GLU A 104 -9.61 -8.90 3.54
C GLU A 104 -9.80 -7.47 4.05
N TYR A 105 -8.77 -6.63 3.98
CA TYR A 105 -8.81 -5.28 4.55
C TYR A 105 -8.53 -4.19 3.51
N THR A 106 -7.36 -4.20 2.86
CA THR A 106 -6.94 -3.10 1.97
C THR A 106 -7.79 -3.03 0.70
N PHE A 107 -8.02 -4.18 0.06
CA PHE A 107 -8.79 -4.34 -1.17
C PHE A 107 -10.07 -5.14 -0.97
N ALA A 108 -10.57 -5.19 0.26
CA ALA A 108 -11.84 -5.82 0.60
C ALA A 108 -12.94 -5.37 -0.35
N ASN A 109 -13.82 -6.31 -0.73
CA ASN A 109 -15.01 -5.98 -1.51
C ASN A 109 -15.81 -4.90 -0.78
N PHE A 110 -16.28 -3.92 -1.53
CA PHE A 110 -17.05 -2.80 -1.02
C PHE A 110 -18.44 -2.84 -1.63
N ASP A 111 -19.48 -2.84 -0.80
CA ASP A 111 -20.86 -2.65 -1.24
C ASP A 111 -21.17 -1.14 -1.27
N PRO A 112 -21.39 -0.54 -2.46
CA PRO A 112 -21.76 0.87 -2.59
C PRO A 112 -23.08 1.22 -1.91
N MET A 113 -23.95 0.23 -1.66
CA MET A 113 -25.25 0.44 -1.02
C MET A 113 -25.15 0.56 0.51
N GLU A 114 -24.14 -0.08 1.13
CA GLU A 114 -23.97 -0.01 2.59
C GLU A 114 -23.34 1.32 3.03
N GLN A 115 -22.61 2.02 2.14
CA GLN A 115 -21.95 3.32 2.38
C GLN A 115 -21.13 3.43 3.68
N SER A 116 -20.78 2.30 4.29
CA SER A 116 -20.00 2.24 5.50
C SER A 116 -18.67 1.55 5.24
N GLY A 117 -17.58 2.19 5.63
CA GLY A 117 -16.27 1.58 5.62
C GLY A 117 -15.28 2.37 6.47
N GLU A 118 -14.07 1.83 6.59
CA GLU A 118 -12.99 2.47 7.33
C GLU A 118 -11.85 2.92 6.41
N ALA A 119 -11.07 3.89 6.86
CA ALA A 119 -9.90 4.45 6.17
C ALA A 119 -8.72 3.47 6.02
N GLY A 120 -8.91 2.17 6.27
CA GLY A 120 -7.98 1.10 5.90
C GLY A 120 -8.29 0.47 4.53
N SER A 121 -9.51 0.63 4.02
CA SER A 121 -9.93 0.06 2.73
C SER A 121 -9.76 1.08 1.59
N ARG A 122 -9.04 0.70 0.54
CA ARG A 122 -8.88 1.47 -0.69
C ARG A 122 -10.22 1.75 -1.36
N HIS A 123 -11.16 0.80 -1.31
CA HIS A 123 -12.47 0.99 -1.91
C HIS A 123 -13.31 1.98 -1.11
N ALA A 124 -13.39 1.82 0.22
CA ALA A 124 -14.12 2.77 1.07
C ALA A 124 -13.55 4.20 0.96
N VAL A 125 -12.22 4.34 0.97
CA VAL A 125 -11.54 5.64 0.82
C VAL A 125 -11.75 6.22 -0.58
N GLY A 126 -11.62 5.42 -1.63
CA GLY A 126 -11.76 5.84 -3.02
C GLY A 126 -13.19 6.22 -3.42
N HIS A 127 -14.19 5.57 -2.81
CA HIS A 127 -15.61 5.87 -3.02
C HIS A 127 -16.16 6.93 -2.05
N GLY A 128 -15.36 7.42 -1.11
CA GLY A 128 -15.79 8.44 -0.14
C GLY A 128 -16.70 7.91 0.97
N ALA A 129 -16.75 6.60 1.18
CA ALA A 129 -17.58 5.93 2.19
C ALA A 129 -16.86 5.68 3.53
N ALA A 130 -15.56 5.98 3.60
CA ALA A 130 -14.81 5.89 4.85
C ALA A 130 -15.17 7.03 5.81
N THR A 131 -15.53 6.70 7.05
CA THR A 131 -15.90 7.68 8.09
C THR A 131 -14.74 8.58 8.47
N GLN A 132 -15.01 9.83 8.84
CA GLN A 132 -13.98 10.83 9.17
C GLN A 132 -13.13 10.39 10.37
N GLU A 133 -13.74 9.74 11.35
CA GLU A 133 -13.11 9.26 12.59
C GLU A 133 -12.10 8.15 12.32
N SER A 134 -12.27 7.40 11.23
CA SER A 134 -11.36 6.31 10.87
C SER A 134 -10.02 6.79 10.31
N TYR A 135 -9.88 8.07 9.90
CA TYR A 135 -8.63 8.64 9.42
C TYR A 135 -7.69 8.99 10.57
N THR A 136 -7.06 7.96 11.15
CA THR A 136 -6.14 8.09 12.28
C THR A 136 -4.69 7.98 11.85
N MET A 137 -3.76 8.47 12.69
CA MET A 137 -2.33 8.27 12.46
C MET A 137 -1.92 6.80 12.45
N THR A 138 -2.62 5.95 13.21
CA THR A 138 -2.40 4.50 13.17
C THR A 138 -2.74 3.93 11.79
N ARG A 139 -3.88 4.33 11.21
CA ARG A 139 -4.27 3.91 9.86
C ARG A 139 -3.33 4.46 8.78
N ALA A 140 -2.85 5.68 8.94
CA ALA A 140 -1.83 6.26 8.07
C ALA A 140 -0.50 5.47 8.12
N LEU A 141 -0.06 5.08 9.32
CA LEU A 141 1.13 4.23 9.48
C LEU A 141 0.92 2.84 8.85
N GLN A 142 -0.27 2.25 9.01
CA GLN A 142 -0.59 0.98 8.36
C GLN A 142 -0.52 1.09 6.83
N ALA A 143 -0.99 2.19 6.24
CA ALA A 143 -0.86 2.42 4.79
C ALA A 143 0.61 2.52 4.35
N ILE A 144 1.44 3.25 5.11
CA ILE A 144 2.90 3.32 4.87
C ILE A 144 3.52 1.93 4.93
N LEU A 145 3.24 1.16 5.98
CA LEU A 145 3.78 -0.19 6.16
C LEU A 145 3.29 -1.17 5.09
N THR A 146 2.05 -1.02 4.62
CA THR A 146 1.50 -1.83 3.53
C THR A 146 2.27 -1.58 2.24
N LEU A 147 2.49 -0.30 1.88
CA LEU A 147 3.30 0.05 0.73
C LEU A 147 4.74 -0.44 0.89
N ASP A 148 5.29 -0.31 2.09
CA ASP A 148 6.67 -0.69 2.38
C ASP A 148 6.92 -2.20 2.23
N GLN A 149 5.98 -3.02 2.67
CA GLN A 149 6.03 -4.47 2.47
C GLN A 149 5.97 -4.82 0.97
N LEU A 150 5.13 -4.13 0.19
CA LEU A 150 5.06 -4.30 -1.27
C LEU A 150 6.36 -3.88 -1.95
N ALA A 151 6.99 -2.80 -1.49
CA ALA A 151 8.30 -2.41 -1.96
C ALA A 151 9.32 -3.51 -1.69
N PHE A 152 9.26 -4.20 -0.55
CA PHE A 152 10.17 -5.32 -0.29
C PHE A 152 9.95 -6.49 -1.28
N TYR A 153 8.72 -6.78 -1.69
CA TYR A 153 8.38 -7.92 -2.56
C TYR A 153 8.63 -7.69 -4.05
N THR A 154 8.50 -6.46 -4.55
CA THR A 154 8.42 -6.14 -5.99
C THR A 154 9.65 -5.42 -6.52
#